data_AF-A0A225NBE3-F1
#
_entry.id   AF-A0A225NBE3-F1
#
_cell.length_a   1.000
_cell.length_b   1.000
_cell.length_c   1.000
_cell.angle_alpha   90.00
_cell.angle_beta   90.00
_cell.angle_gamma   90.00
#
_symmetry.space_group_name_H-M   'P 1'
#
loop_
_entity.id
_entity.type
_entity.pdbx_description
1 polymer ?
#
loop_
_entity_poly.entity_id
_entity_poly.type
_entity_poly.pdbx_seq_one_letter_code
_entity_poly.pdbx_strand_id
1 'polypeptide(L)'
;MRYVLILVVGLLAGCAAPPGPVVMSPSSGPGGPASGPTSGPRAIPPSFAEVVARVEPVAERVCLTETRNVNCNFEIVVKRGANETPNAYQSLTPSGQPVLTVTSTLINDMDNPDELAFVLSHEAAHHIQGHLARQEENAAAGAVIFAGLASLTGGSQADIQTALELGAAVGARSYSKDFELEADALGTVIAYYAGYDPMRGAEYFARLPDPGNRFLGTHPPNAARVETVRRTLAAIR
;
A
#
# COMPACT_ATOMS: atom_id res chain seq x y z
N MET A 1 -31.98 -48.13 -13.16
CA MET A 1 -32.12 -47.30 -14.37
C MET A 1 -33.35 -46.43 -14.23
N ARG A 2 -33.19 -45.11 -14.03
CA ARG A 2 -34.25 -44.12 -14.28
C ARG A 2 -33.67 -42.70 -14.18
N TYR A 3 -33.36 -42.22 -15.38
CA TYR A 3 -33.10 -40.89 -15.93
C TYR A 3 -33.11 -39.66 -15.00
N VAL A 4 -31.94 -39.02 -15.01
CA VAL A 4 -31.68 -37.62 -14.64
C VAL A 4 -32.47 -36.70 -15.58
N LEU A 5 -33.29 -35.81 -15.03
CA LEU A 5 -33.84 -34.67 -15.76
C LEU A 5 -32.97 -33.45 -15.47
N ILE A 6 -32.11 -33.12 -16.43
CA ILE A 6 -31.35 -31.88 -16.49
C ILE A 6 -32.32 -30.78 -16.96
N LEU A 7 -32.63 -29.82 -16.09
CA LEU A 7 -33.31 -28.59 -16.48
C LEU A 7 -32.24 -27.53 -16.74
N VAL A 8 -31.85 -27.42 -18.01
CA VAL A 8 -31.15 -26.27 -18.56
C VAL A 8 -32.18 -25.15 -18.76
N VAL A 9 -32.05 -24.06 -18.01
CA VAL A 9 -32.71 -22.80 -18.34
C VAL A 9 -31.63 -21.85 -18.84
N GLY A 10 -31.61 -21.68 -20.15
CA GLY A 10 -30.79 -20.68 -20.84
C GLY A 10 -31.65 -19.53 -21.36
N LEU A 11 -31.03 -18.35 -21.33
CA LEU A 11 -31.33 -17.11 -22.06
C LEU A 11 -32.47 -16.24 -21.53
N LEU A 12 -32.13 -15.00 -21.13
CA LEU A 12 -32.20 -13.85 -22.03
C LEU A 12 -31.39 -12.67 -21.44
N ALA A 13 -30.51 -12.11 -22.28
CA ALA A 13 -29.75 -10.90 -22.01
C ALA A 13 -30.69 -9.68 -22.01
N GLY A 14 -30.64 -8.87 -20.95
CA GLY A 14 -31.25 -7.56 -20.87
C GLY A 14 -30.16 -6.51 -20.64
N CYS A 15 -29.74 -5.84 -21.72
CA CYS A 15 -28.89 -4.66 -21.64
C CYS A 15 -29.72 -3.49 -21.12
N ALA A 16 -29.31 -2.87 -20.01
CA ALA A 16 -29.74 -1.53 -19.64
C ALA A 16 -28.52 -0.75 -19.15
N ALA A 17 -28.09 0.21 -19.95
CA ALA A 17 -27.16 1.27 -19.59
C ALA A 17 -27.68 2.59 -20.23
N PRO A 18 -27.21 3.76 -19.80
CA PRO A 18 -27.71 4.55 -18.67
C PRO A 18 -28.36 5.87 -19.16
N PRO A 19 -29.02 6.67 -18.30
CA PRO A 19 -29.37 8.04 -18.68
C PRO A 19 -28.07 8.84 -18.91
N GLY A 20 -27.99 9.44 -20.10
CA GLY A 20 -26.81 10.11 -20.63
C GLY A 20 -26.42 11.38 -19.86
N PRO A 21 -25.19 11.88 -20.10
CA PRO A 21 -24.68 13.08 -19.45
C PRO A 21 -25.42 14.33 -19.93
N VAL A 22 -25.73 15.21 -18.99
CA VAL A 22 -26.25 16.55 -19.25
C VAL A 22 -25.17 17.36 -19.96
N VAL A 23 -25.45 17.78 -21.19
CA VAL A 23 -24.60 18.66 -21.99
C VAL A 23 -24.74 20.10 -21.48
N MET A 24 -23.72 20.61 -20.80
CA MET A 24 -23.53 22.06 -20.65
C MET A 24 -22.64 22.55 -21.80
N SER A 25 -23.20 23.39 -22.67
CA SER A 25 -22.45 24.06 -23.74
C SER A 25 -21.47 25.11 -23.17
N PRO A 26 -20.34 25.36 -23.86
CA PRO A 26 -19.22 26.13 -23.32
C PRO A 26 -19.38 27.64 -23.55
N SER A 27 -18.97 28.45 -22.57
CA SER A 27 -18.66 29.87 -22.78
C SER A 27 -17.27 30.00 -23.39
N SER A 28 -17.22 30.47 -24.63
CA SER A 28 -16.01 30.77 -25.40
C SER A 28 -15.32 32.04 -24.88
N GLY A 29 -14.13 31.87 -24.29
CA GLY A 29 -13.15 32.94 -24.08
C GLY A 29 -11.94 32.72 -25.00
N PRO A 30 -11.29 33.77 -25.54
CA PRO A 30 -10.13 33.63 -26.40
C PRO A 30 -8.84 33.59 -25.58
N GLY A 31 -7.94 32.65 -25.87
CA GLY A 31 -6.50 32.82 -25.61
C GLY A 31 -5.78 31.64 -24.96
N GLY A 32 -4.94 30.96 -25.76
CA GLY A 32 -3.85 30.10 -25.30
C GLY A 32 -3.79 28.76 -26.04
N PRO A 33 -2.63 28.35 -26.61
CA PRO A 33 -2.52 27.03 -27.23
C PRO A 33 -2.64 25.95 -26.16
N ALA A 34 -3.78 25.25 -26.15
CA ALA A 34 -4.00 24.07 -25.34
C ALA A 34 -3.05 22.96 -25.82
N SER A 35 -2.04 22.66 -25.01
CA SER A 35 -1.23 21.45 -25.17
C SER A 35 -2.15 20.26 -24.86
N GLY A 36 -2.49 19.46 -25.89
CA GLY A 36 -3.36 18.29 -25.71
C GLY A 36 -2.76 17.24 -24.76
N PRO A 37 -3.56 16.34 -24.18
CA PRO A 37 -3.03 15.29 -23.32
C PRO A 37 -2.23 14.32 -24.19
N THR A 38 -0.93 14.24 -23.93
CA THR A 38 -0.07 13.20 -24.49
C THR A 38 -0.44 11.88 -23.83
N SER A 39 -1.37 11.15 -24.45
CA SER A 39 -1.78 9.81 -24.02
C SER A 39 -0.70 8.78 -24.36
N GLY A 40 0.29 8.71 -23.49
CA GLY A 40 1.29 7.65 -23.38
C GLY A 40 1.79 7.59 -21.92
N PRO A 41 2.32 6.46 -21.43
CA PRO A 41 2.88 6.39 -20.08
C PRO A 41 3.96 7.48 -19.93
N ARG A 42 3.80 8.39 -18.98
CA ARG A 42 4.78 9.44 -18.70
C ARG A 42 6.12 8.78 -18.37
N ALA A 43 7.19 9.27 -18.99
CA ALA A 43 8.53 8.75 -18.76
C ALA A 43 8.91 8.83 -17.27
N ILE A 44 9.68 7.85 -16.78
CA ILE A 44 10.16 7.86 -15.40
C ILE A 44 11.25 8.94 -15.27
N PRO A 45 11.15 9.86 -14.29
CA PRO A 45 12.16 10.88 -14.06
C PRO A 45 13.55 10.25 -13.79
N PRO A 46 14.65 10.85 -14.28
CA PRO A 46 16.01 10.36 -14.00
C PRO A 46 16.33 10.27 -12.50
N SER A 47 15.73 11.14 -11.69
CA SER A 47 15.86 11.15 -10.22
C SER A 47 15.45 9.82 -9.58
N PHE A 48 14.56 9.03 -10.21
CA PHE A 48 14.17 7.72 -9.67
C PHE A 48 15.38 6.78 -9.52
N ALA A 49 16.21 6.68 -10.56
CA ALA A 49 17.39 5.81 -10.54
C ALA A 49 18.42 6.29 -9.50
N GLU A 50 18.58 7.61 -9.36
CA GLU A 50 19.48 8.20 -8.36
C GLU A 50 19.01 7.95 -6.92
N VAL A 51 17.70 8.01 -6.68
CA VAL A 51 17.10 7.67 -5.39
C VAL A 51 17.30 6.20 -5.06
N VAL A 52 16.96 5.30 -5.99
CA VAL A 52 17.16 3.86 -5.82
C VAL A 52 18.62 3.53 -5.48
N ALA A 53 19.57 4.06 -6.24
CA ALA A 53 20.99 3.80 -6.07
C ALA A 53 21.55 4.25 -4.70
N ARG A 54 20.85 5.13 -3.98
CA ARG A 54 21.22 5.57 -2.62
C ARG A 54 20.44 4.85 -1.53
N VAL A 55 19.13 4.65 -1.72
CA VAL A 55 18.24 4.06 -0.71
C VAL A 55 18.47 2.56 -0.56
N GLU A 56 18.56 1.83 -1.67
CA GLU A 56 18.68 0.38 -1.68
C GLU A 56 19.85 -0.13 -0.81
N PRO A 57 21.12 0.25 -1.04
CA PRO A 57 22.23 -0.28 -0.23
C PRO A 57 22.15 0.10 1.27
N VAL A 58 21.47 1.20 1.61
CA VAL A 58 21.24 1.59 3.01
C VAL A 58 20.16 0.70 3.62
N ALA A 59 19.06 0.47 2.91
CA ALA A 59 17.99 -0.42 3.33
C ALA A 59 18.50 -1.86 3.54
N GLU A 60 19.32 -2.37 2.62
CA GLU A 60 19.95 -3.69 2.75
C GLU A 60 20.84 -3.76 4.01
N ARG A 61 21.69 -2.75 4.23
CA ARG A 61 22.56 -2.70 5.41
C ARG A 61 21.76 -2.65 6.71
N VAL A 62 20.70 -1.84 6.76
CA VAL A 62 19.81 -1.76 7.92
C VAL A 62 19.12 -3.10 8.14
N CYS A 63 18.57 -3.72 7.09
CA CYS A 63 17.96 -5.05 7.15
C CYS A 63 18.92 -6.10 7.73
N LEU A 64 20.16 -6.16 7.23
CA LEU A 64 21.18 -7.09 7.70
C LEU A 64 21.61 -6.84 9.16
N THR A 65 21.45 -5.61 9.65
CA THR A 65 21.81 -5.22 11.02
C THR A 65 20.68 -5.56 12.01
N GLU A 66 19.44 -5.25 11.65
CA GLU A 66 18.27 -5.38 12.52
C GLU A 66 17.70 -6.81 12.57
N THR A 67 17.98 -7.62 11.56
CA THR A 67 17.32 -8.93 11.40
C THR A 67 18.30 -10.10 11.38
N ARG A 68 17.77 -11.31 11.60
CA ARG A 68 18.49 -12.56 11.41
C ARG A 68 17.64 -13.47 10.53
N ASN A 69 18.26 -14.11 9.55
CA ASN A 69 17.61 -15.04 8.62
C ASN A 69 16.48 -14.41 7.77
N VAL A 70 16.48 -13.09 7.58
CA VAL A 70 15.60 -12.41 6.61
C VAL A 70 16.40 -12.20 5.33
N ASN A 71 15.75 -12.41 4.17
CA ASN A 71 16.34 -12.08 2.88
C ASN A 71 16.34 -10.55 2.71
N CYS A 72 17.50 -9.93 2.65
CA CYS A 72 17.64 -8.47 2.59
C CYS A 72 17.96 -7.93 1.19
N ASN A 73 17.99 -8.77 0.14
CA ASN A 73 18.34 -8.36 -1.22
C ASN A 73 17.12 -7.70 -1.91
N PHE A 74 16.88 -6.41 -1.72
CA PHE A 74 15.65 -5.81 -2.25
C PHE A 74 15.64 -5.82 -3.79
N GLU A 75 14.49 -6.13 -4.40
CA GLU A 75 14.24 -5.85 -5.82
C GLU A 75 13.28 -4.67 -5.92
N ILE A 76 13.69 -3.58 -6.58
CA ILE A 76 12.84 -2.40 -6.75
C ILE A 76 12.30 -2.38 -8.18
N VAL A 77 10.98 -2.50 -8.32
CA VAL A 77 10.31 -2.61 -9.62
C VAL A 77 9.34 -1.45 -9.86
N VAL A 78 9.34 -0.95 -11.10
CA VAL A 78 8.39 0.06 -11.54
C VAL A 78 7.24 -0.60 -12.27
N LYS A 79 6.04 -0.51 -11.69
CA LYS A 79 4.81 -0.92 -12.37
C LYS A 79 4.34 0.20 -13.30
N ARG A 80 3.90 -0.18 -14.50
CA ARG A 80 3.39 0.75 -15.53
C ARG A 80 2.03 0.27 -16.01
N GLY A 81 1.06 1.19 -16.09
CA GLY A 81 -0.25 0.93 -16.66
C GLY A 81 -0.98 2.22 -17.04
N ALA A 82 -1.83 2.15 -18.07
CA ALA A 82 -2.56 3.31 -18.59
C ALA A 82 -3.56 3.92 -17.59
N ASN A 83 -4.06 3.12 -16.64
CA ASN A 83 -5.04 3.51 -15.62
C ASN A 83 -4.55 3.17 -14.20
N GLU A 84 -3.24 3.19 -13.98
CA GLU A 84 -2.66 2.84 -12.70
C GLU A 84 -2.77 4.01 -11.70
N THR A 85 -3.32 3.77 -10.51
CA THR A 85 -3.35 4.77 -9.44
C THR A 85 -1.98 4.91 -8.77
N PRO A 86 -1.63 6.09 -8.24
CA PRO A 86 -0.44 6.25 -7.41
C PRO A 86 -0.43 5.25 -6.26
N ASN A 87 0.59 4.38 -6.19
CA ASN A 87 0.76 3.42 -5.12
C ASN A 87 2.22 2.96 -4.98
N ALA A 88 2.58 2.52 -3.78
CA ALA A 88 3.78 1.75 -3.51
C ALA A 88 3.39 0.61 -2.56
N TYR A 89 4.06 -0.53 -2.68
CA TYR A 89 3.86 -1.65 -1.77
C TYR A 89 5.04 -2.60 -1.79
N GLN A 90 5.26 -3.22 -0.65
CA GLN A 90 6.15 -4.36 -0.48
C GLN A 90 5.42 -5.69 -0.77
N SER A 91 6.14 -6.65 -1.35
CA SER A 91 5.69 -8.03 -1.56
C SER A 91 6.86 -9.02 -1.53
N LEU A 92 6.57 -10.31 -1.65
CA LEU A 92 7.57 -11.37 -1.74
C LEU A 92 7.38 -12.18 -3.03
N THR A 93 8.49 -12.51 -3.70
CA THR A 93 8.45 -13.55 -4.73
C THR A 93 8.18 -14.92 -4.11
N PRO A 94 7.79 -15.94 -4.91
CA PRO A 94 7.67 -17.31 -4.41
C PRO A 94 8.96 -17.88 -3.78
N SER A 95 10.13 -17.34 -4.15
CA SER A 95 11.43 -17.72 -3.55
C SER A 95 11.77 -16.92 -2.29
N GLY A 96 10.87 -16.04 -1.82
CA GLY A 96 11.07 -15.21 -0.63
C GLY A 96 11.96 -13.98 -0.86
N GLN A 97 12.10 -13.50 -2.10
CA GLN A 97 12.81 -12.26 -2.39
C GLN A 97 11.89 -11.06 -2.08
N PRO A 98 12.28 -10.09 -1.22
CA PRO A 98 11.56 -8.82 -1.10
C PRO A 98 11.53 -8.04 -2.41
N VAL A 99 10.32 -7.64 -2.81
CA VAL A 99 10.08 -6.77 -3.97
C VAL A 99 9.35 -5.51 -3.51
N LEU A 100 9.96 -4.35 -3.74
CA LEU A 100 9.33 -3.04 -3.53
C LEU A 100 8.78 -2.56 -4.88
N THR A 101 7.46 -2.56 -5.01
CA THR A 101 6.79 -2.11 -6.24
C THR A 101 6.35 -0.67 -6.09
N VAL A 102 6.72 0.17 -7.06
CA VAL A 102 6.27 1.56 -7.13
C VAL A 102 5.59 1.80 -8.46
N THR A 103 4.43 2.43 -8.46
CA THR A 103 3.74 2.76 -9.71
C THR A 103 4.38 3.95 -10.39
N SER A 104 4.41 3.91 -11.72
CA SER A 104 4.89 5.03 -12.54
C SER A 104 4.10 6.31 -12.28
N THR A 105 2.81 6.20 -11.94
CA THR A 105 1.97 7.35 -11.57
C THR A 105 2.36 7.93 -10.22
N LEU A 106 2.73 7.11 -9.23
CA LEU A 106 3.28 7.60 -7.98
C LEU A 106 4.61 8.32 -8.18
N ILE A 107 5.54 7.74 -8.94
CA ILE A 107 6.84 8.35 -9.20
C ILE A 107 6.68 9.73 -9.86
N ASN A 108 5.69 9.87 -10.74
CA ASN A 108 5.39 11.13 -11.44
C ASN A 108 4.59 12.14 -10.62
N ASP A 109 4.05 11.74 -9.47
CA ASP A 109 3.29 12.56 -8.50
C ASP A 109 4.20 13.15 -7.39
N MET A 110 5.42 12.62 -7.26
CA MET A 110 6.43 13.12 -6.32
C MET A 110 7.01 14.45 -6.81
N ASP A 111 6.99 15.45 -5.93
CA ASP A 111 7.48 16.80 -6.22
C ASP A 111 9.00 16.89 -6.11
N ASN A 112 9.64 15.98 -5.36
CA ASN A 112 11.07 15.99 -5.15
C ASN A 112 11.64 14.60 -4.78
N PRO A 113 12.99 14.42 -4.86
CA PRO A 113 13.64 13.16 -4.53
C PRO A 113 13.49 12.71 -3.07
N ASP A 114 13.32 13.63 -2.11
CA ASP A 114 13.17 13.27 -0.69
C ASP A 114 11.86 12.50 -0.44
N GLU A 115 10.77 12.88 -1.11
CA GLU A 115 9.48 12.17 -1.04
C GLU A 115 9.58 10.74 -1.57
N LEU A 116 10.19 10.58 -2.75
CA LEU A 116 10.42 9.25 -3.33
C LEU A 116 11.34 8.40 -2.44
N ALA A 117 12.40 9.00 -1.89
CA ALA A 117 13.34 8.31 -1.02
C ALA A 117 12.65 7.84 0.27
N PHE A 118 11.79 8.67 0.84
CA PHE A 118 11.04 8.32 2.04
C PHE A 118 10.04 7.18 1.77
N VAL A 119 9.30 7.21 0.66
CA VAL A 119 8.39 6.12 0.29
C VAL A 119 9.14 4.80 0.09
N LEU A 120 10.23 4.78 -0.67
CA LEU A 120 11.02 3.55 -0.86
C LEU A 120 11.58 3.02 0.47
N SER A 121 12.03 3.93 1.34
CA SER A 121 12.52 3.58 2.67
C SER A 121 11.42 3.01 3.57
N HIS A 122 10.20 3.53 3.46
CA HIS A 122 9.01 3.05 4.16
C HIS A 122 8.63 1.63 3.70
N GLU A 123 8.60 1.37 2.40
CA GLU A 123 8.32 0.02 1.88
C GLU A 123 9.41 -0.99 2.28
N ALA A 124 10.68 -0.58 2.28
CA ALA A 124 11.76 -1.42 2.81
C ALA A 124 11.57 -1.73 4.30
N ALA A 125 11.14 -0.74 5.08
CA ALA A 125 10.88 -0.90 6.51
C ALA A 125 9.74 -1.91 6.79
N HIS A 126 8.70 -1.96 5.95
CA HIS A 126 7.66 -2.99 6.09
C HIS A 126 8.22 -4.41 6.01
N HIS A 127 9.17 -4.65 5.10
CA HIS A 127 9.85 -5.93 4.99
C HIS A 127 10.73 -6.21 6.21
N ILE A 128 11.56 -5.24 6.60
CA ILE A 128 12.53 -5.39 7.71
C ILE A 128 11.80 -5.71 9.02
N GLN A 129 10.66 -5.07 9.26
CA GLN A 129 9.83 -5.27 10.46
C GLN A 129 8.90 -6.50 10.39
N GLY A 130 8.95 -7.25 9.27
CA GLY A 130 8.17 -8.47 9.08
C GLY A 130 6.66 -8.24 9.07
N HIS A 131 6.20 -7.08 8.59
CA HIS A 131 4.78 -6.70 8.71
C HIS A 131 3.82 -7.63 7.97
N LEU A 132 4.20 -8.20 6.81
CA LEU A 132 3.36 -9.20 6.14
C LEU A 132 3.13 -10.44 7.03
N ALA A 133 4.21 -11.03 7.56
CA ALA A 133 4.12 -12.22 8.39
C ALA A 133 3.31 -11.95 9.67
N ARG A 134 3.59 -10.82 10.35
CA ARG A 134 2.84 -10.40 11.55
C ARG A 134 1.37 -10.14 11.23
N GLN A 135 1.05 -9.59 10.06
CA GLN A 135 -0.33 -9.38 9.62
C GLN A 135 -1.06 -10.71 9.38
N GLU A 136 -0.40 -11.68 8.75
CA GLU A 136 -0.93 -13.04 8.56
C GLU A 136 -1.16 -13.76 9.89
N GLU A 137 -0.21 -13.66 10.83
CA GLU A 137 -0.34 -14.19 12.19
C GLU A 137 -1.53 -13.57 12.92
N ASN A 138 -1.68 -12.24 12.85
CA ASN A 138 -2.81 -11.53 13.44
C ASN A 138 -4.15 -11.93 12.83
N ALA A 139 -4.20 -12.14 11.51
CA ALA A 139 -5.37 -12.65 10.82
C ALA A 139 -5.72 -14.06 11.30
N ALA A 140 -4.74 -14.97 11.35
CA ALA A 140 -4.95 -16.34 11.81
C ALA A 140 -5.45 -16.38 13.27
N ALA A 141 -4.83 -15.59 14.16
CA ALA A 141 -5.25 -15.48 15.55
C ALA A 141 -6.69 -14.95 15.68
N GLY A 142 -7.02 -13.88 14.94
CA GLY A 142 -8.37 -13.33 14.91
C GLY A 142 -9.41 -14.34 14.42
N ALA A 143 -9.09 -15.09 13.36
CA ALA A 143 -9.95 -16.14 12.83
C ALA A 143 -10.25 -17.20 13.88
N VAL A 144 -9.22 -17.73 14.55
CA VAL A 144 -9.35 -18.76 15.58
C VAL A 144 -10.20 -18.27 16.76
N ILE A 145 -9.97 -17.04 17.23
CA ILE A 145 -10.73 -16.46 18.35
C ILE A 145 -12.22 -16.36 18.00
N PHE A 146 -12.56 -15.79 16.85
CA PHE A 146 -13.95 -15.58 16.46
C PHE A 146 -14.67 -16.90 16.19
N ALA A 147 -14.01 -17.85 15.53
CA ALA A 147 -14.53 -19.19 15.32
C ALA A 147 -14.82 -19.93 16.63
N GLY A 148 -13.88 -19.84 17.59
CA GLY A 148 -14.04 -20.40 18.93
C GLY A 148 -15.22 -19.80 19.67
N LEU A 149 -15.40 -18.48 19.61
CA LEU A 149 -16.56 -17.79 20.20
C LEU A 149 -17.88 -18.26 19.57
N ALA A 150 -17.96 -18.31 18.25
CA ALA A 150 -19.16 -18.77 17.55
C ALA A 150 -19.52 -20.22 17.93
N SER A 151 -18.51 -21.09 18.02
CA SER A 151 -18.68 -22.49 18.46
C SER A 151 -19.18 -22.58 19.90
N LEU A 152 -18.60 -21.81 20.83
CA LEU A 152 -19.00 -21.78 22.25
C LEU A 152 -20.43 -21.27 22.44
N THR A 153 -20.90 -20.38 21.57
CA THR A 153 -22.29 -19.87 21.59
C THR A 153 -23.29 -20.79 20.89
N GLY A 154 -22.86 -21.97 20.41
CA GLY A 154 -23.72 -22.93 19.72
C GLY A 154 -24.04 -22.57 18.27
N GLY A 155 -23.17 -21.79 17.62
CA GLY A 155 -23.31 -21.40 16.21
C GLY A 155 -23.27 -22.62 15.28
N SER A 156 -23.95 -22.51 14.14
CA SER A 156 -23.88 -23.50 13.08
C SER A 156 -22.51 -23.50 12.40
N GLN A 157 -22.22 -24.51 11.57
CA GLN A 157 -21.00 -24.52 10.77
C GLN A 157 -20.88 -23.32 9.83
N ALA A 158 -22.01 -22.80 9.33
CA ALA A 158 -22.02 -21.59 8.51
C ALA A 158 -21.64 -20.35 9.35
N ASP A 159 -22.15 -20.25 10.58
CA ASP A 159 -21.82 -19.15 11.49
C ASP A 159 -20.34 -19.18 11.89
N ILE A 160 -19.78 -20.37 12.14
CA ILE A 160 -18.36 -20.55 12.44
C ILE A 160 -17.50 -20.12 11.24
N GLN A 161 -17.88 -20.47 10.01
CA GLN A 161 -17.16 -20.05 8.81
C GLN A 161 -17.20 -18.51 8.62
N THR A 162 -18.36 -17.89 8.81
CA THR A 162 -18.47 -16.42 8.78
C THR A 162 -17.62 -15.78 9.87
N ALA A 163 -17.61 -16.37 11.08
CA ALA A 163 -16.80 -15.88 12.18
C ALA A 163 -15.29 -16.00 11.91
N LEU A 164 -14.84 -17.09 11.26
CA LEU A 164 -13.45 -17.23 10.80
C LEU A 164 -13.03 -16.08 9.89
N GLU A 165 -13.83 -15.80 8.85
CA GLU A 165 -13.54 -14.76 7.87
C GLU A 165 -13.54 -13.36 8.49
N LEU A 166 -14.53 -13.07 9.33
CA LEU A 166 -14.61 -11.81 10.06
C LEU A 166 -13.44 -11.64 11.03
N GLY A 167 -13.12 -12.69 11.78
CA GLY A 167 -12.00 -12.71 12.70
C GLY A 167 -10.68 -12.46 12.00
N ALA A 168 -10.46 -13.09 10.84
CA ALA A 168 -9.28 -12.84 10.02
C ALA A 168 -9.18 -11.38 9.57
N ALA A 169 -10.27 -10.81 9.06
CA ALA A 169 -10.31 -9.43 8.60
C ALA A 169 -10.08 -8.42 9.74
N VAL A 170 -10.65 -8.67 10.92
CA VAL A 170 -10.44 -7.83 12.12
C VAL A 170 -9.01 -7.96 12.63
N GLY A 171 -8.49 -9.19 12.73
CA GLY A 171 -7.13 -9.47 13.18
C GLY A 171 -6.09 -8.75 12.31
N ALA A 172 -6.17 -8.93 10.98
CA ALA A 172 -5.28 -8.29 10.03
C ALA A 172 -5.24 -6.75 10.14
N ARG A 173 -6.37 -6.12 10.50
CA ARG A 173 -6.50 -4.66 10.58
C ARG A 173 -6.14 -4.08 11.93
N SER A 174 -6.20 -4.87 13.01
CA SER A 174 -6.08 -4.37 14.39
C SER A 174 -4.75 -3.67 14.68
N TYR A 175 -3.66 -4.08 14.02
CA TYR A 175 -2.31 -3.53 14.23
C TYR A 175 -1.76 -2.78 13.02
N SER A 176 -2.55 -2.64 11.95
CA SER A 176 -2.11 -2.04 10.69
C SER A 176 -1.54 -0.63 10.87
N LYS A 177 -2.16 0.20 11.71
CA LYS A 177 -1.66 1.55 12.00
C LYS A 177 -0.35 1.57 12.76
N ASP A 178 -0.14 0.64 13.68
CA ASP A 178 1.11 0.56 14.44
C ASP A 178 2.24 0.15 13.49
N PHE A 179 1.97 -0.75 12.55
CA PHE A 179 2.92 -1.15 11.51
C PHE A 179 3.31 0.04 10.61
N GLU A 180 2.36 0.89 10.24
CA GLU A 180 2.67 2.12 9.48
C GLU A 180 3.60 3.06 10.25
N LEU A 181 3.39 3.23 11.56
CA LEU A 181 4.24 4.08 12.41
C LEU A 181 5.63 3.45 12.63
N GLU A 182 5.70 2.13 12.79
CA GLU A 182 6.97 1.39 12.82
C GLU A 182 7.74 1.56 11.50
N ALA A 183 7.05 1.49 10.36
CA ALA A 183 7.62 1.69 9.04
C ALA A 183 8.04 3.16 8.81
N ASP A 184 7.28 4.14 9.29
CA ASP A 184 7.66 5.55 9.24
C ASP A 184 8.93 5.83 10.07
N ALA A 185 9.06 5.21 11.25
CA ALA A 185 10.24 5.36 12.09
C ALA A 185 11.47 4.77 11.41
N LEU A 186 11.44 3.50 11.01
CA LEU A 186 12.61 2.87 10.37
C LEU A 186 12.88 3.46 8.97
N GLY A 187 11.83 3.83 8.22
CA GLY A 187 11.94 4.55 6.96
C GLY A 187 12.64 5.90 7.11
N THR A 188 12.42 6.61 8.22
CA THR A 188 13.16 7.84 8.57
C THR A 188 14.65 7.57 8.69
N VAL A 189 15.03 6.48 9.37
CA VAL A 189 16.43 6.08 9.56
C VAL A 189 17.08 5.78 8.22
N ILE A 190 16.44 4.97 7.37
CA ILE A 190 16.95 4.59 6.06
C ILE A 190 17.11 5.82 5.16
N ALA A 191 16.07 6.66 5.04
CA ALA A 191 16.11 7.85 4.18
C ALA A 191 17.21 8.84 4.63
N TYR A 192 17.34 9.06 5.94
CA TYR A 192 18.37 9.92 6.50
C TYR A 192 19.79 9.42 6.17
N TYR A 193 20.07 8.13 6.40
CA TYR A 193 21.38 7.55 6.08
C TYR A 193 21.64 7.38 4.58
N ALA A 194 20.60 7.42 3.75
CA ALA A 194 20.71 7.52 2.29
C ALA A 194 21.01 8.94 1.79
N GLY A 195 21.05 9.93 2.69
CA GLY A 195 21.39 11.32 2.39
C GLY A 195 20.21 12.16 1.93
N TYR A 196 18.98 11.75 2.26
CA TYR A 196 17.75 12.50 1.99
C TYR A 196 17.20 13.15 3.27
N ASP A 197 16.35 14.16 3.11
CA ASP A 197 15.64 14.78 4.24
C ASP A 197 14.29 14.07 4.49
N PRO A 198 14.18 13.22 5.51
CA PRO A 198 12.93 12.51 5.77
C PRO A 198 11.78 13.44 6.19
N MET A 199 12.04 14.64 6.70
CA MET A 199 10.97 15.61 6.98
C MET A 199 10.37 16.15 5.69
N ARG A 200 11.19 16.53 4.71
CA ARG A 200 10.71 16.88 3.35
C ARG A 200 10.01 15.68 2.71
N GLY A 201 10.53 14.47 2.91
CA GLY A 201 9.91 13.28 2.35
C GLY A 201 8.52 12.98 2.91
N ALA A 202 8.33 13.16 4.21
CA ALA A 202 7.05 12.97 4.88
C ALA A 202 5.99 14.02 4.52
N GLU A 203 6.37 15.14 3.89
CA GLU A 203 5.41 16.13 3.36
C GLU A 203 4.47 15.50 2.32
N TYR A 204 4.90 14.41 1.64
CA TYR A 204 4.03 13.64 0.74
C TYR A 204 2.70 13.27 1.41
N PHE A 205 2.75 12.80 2.68
CA PHE A 205 1.53 12.44 3.41
C PHE A 205 0.64 13.64 3.69
N ALA A 206 1.21 14.81 3.95
CA ALA A 206 0.43 16.03 4.17
C ALA A 206 -0.33 16.49 2.92
N ARG A 207 0.10 16.05 1.72
CA ARG A 207 -0.60 16.31 0.45
C ARG A 207 -1.76 15.33 0.20
N LEU A 208 -1.80 14.20 0.90
CA LEU A 208 -2.87 13.20 0.79
C LEU A 208 -4.06 13.56 1.71
N PRO A 209 -5.30 13.21 1.32
CA PRO A 209 -6.45 13.32 2.21
C PRO A 209 -6.19 12.57 3.52
N ASP A 210 -6.41 13.22 4.66
CA ASP A 210 -6.21 12.60 5.96
C ASP A 210 -7.17 11.40 6.14
N PRO A 211 -6.67 10.17 6.34
CA PRO A 211 -7.53 9.02 6.58
C PRO A 211 -8.35 9.15 7.87
N GLY A 212 -7.88 9.97 8.82
CA GLY A 212 -8.42 10.12 10.16
C GLY A 212 -8.23 8.88 11.03
N ASN A 213 -8.60 8.96 12.31
CA ASN A 213 -8.43 7.83 13.24
C ASN A 213 -9.62 6.86 13.19
N ARG A 214 -9.74 6.06 12.13
CA ARG A 214 -10.84 5.07 11.98
C ARG A 214 -10.42 3.71 12.54
N PHE A 215 -11.20 3.09 13.44
CA PHE A 215 -10.82 1.84 14.12
C PHE A 215 -10.39 0.70 13.18
N LEU A 216 -11.07 0.53 12.03
CA LEU A 216 -10.74 -0.48 11.01
C LEU A 216 -10.02 0.09 9.77
N GLY A 217 -9.47 1.30 9.87
CA GLY A 217 -8.64 1.91 8.83
C GLY A 217 -7.20 1.41 8.92
N THR A 218 -6.54 1.25 7.76
CA THR A 218 -5.18 0.72 7.68
C THR A 218 -4.10 1.75 7.95
N HIS A 219 -4.35 3.02 7.59
CA HIS A 219 -3.40 4.11 7.77
C HIS A 219 -3.76 4.99 8.98
N PRO A 220 -2.76 5.40 9.78
CA PRO A 220 -2.95 6.35 10.87
C PRO A 220 -3.15 7.78 10.33
N PRO A 221 -3.65 8.72 11.16
CA PRO A 221 -3.73 10.13 10.77
C PRO A 221 -2.39 10.68 10.30
N ASN A 222 -2.38 11.52 9.27
CA ASN A 222 -1.14 12.07 8.70
C ASN A 222 -0.28 12.79 9.75
N ALA A 223 -0.91 13.48 10.70
CA ALA A 223 -0.21 14.15 11.80
C ALA A 223 0.60 13.18 12.68
N ALA A 224 0.10 11.97 12.93
CA ALA A 224 0.81 10.96 13.73
C ALA A 224 2.03 10.40 12.99
N ARG A 225 1.93 10.26 11.66
CA ARG A 225 3.03 9.85 10.79
C ARG A 225 4.16 10.89 10.81
N VAL A 226 3.83 12.15 10.51
CA VAL A 226 4.79 13.27 10.50
C VAL A 226 5.45 13.44 11.88
N GLU A 227 4.69 13.32 12.97
CA GLU A 227 5.24 13.38 14.33
C GLU A 227 6.20 12.22 14.62
N THR A 228 5.95 11.03 14.09
CA THR A 228 6.85 9.88 14.23
C THR A 228 8.14 10.08 13.47
N VAL A 229 8.08 10.63 12.26
CA VAL A 229 9.27 11.03 11.48
C VAL A 229 10.08 12.08 12.24
N ARG A 230 9.41 13.13 12.75
CA ARG A 230 10.05 14.21 13.51
C ARG A 230 10.77 13.69 14.76
N ARG A 231 10.12 12.83 15.55
CA ARG A 231 10.71 12.24 16.77
C ARG A 231 11.88 11.34 16.44
N THR A 232 11.76 10.51 15.41
CA THR A 232 12.82 9.58 15.02
C THR A 232 14.05 10.34 14.51
N LEU A 233 13.84 11.34 13.66
CA LEU A 233 14.93 12.19 13.16
C LEU A 233 15.65 12.94 14.28
N ALA A 234 14.92 13.41 15.30
CA ALA A 234 15.53 14.05 16.47
C ALA A 234 16.37 13.09 17.32
N ALA A 235 16.08 11.78 17.29
CA ALA A 235 16.81 10.77 18.07
C ALA A 235 18.10 10.28 17.39
N ILE A 236 18.22 10.44 16.07
CA ILE A 236 19.37 9.95 15.28
C ILE A 236 20.34 11.07 14.84
N ARG A 237 20.04 12.33 15.17
CA ARG A 237 20.90 13.50 14.96
C ARG A 237 21.76 13.77 16.19
#